data_AF-A0A2E4JPA8-F1
#
_entry.id   AF-A0A2E4JPA8-F1
#
_cell.length_a   1.000
_cell.length_b   1.000
_cell.length_c   1.000
_cell.angle_alpha   90.00
_cell.angle_beta   90.00
_cell.angle_gamma   90.00
#
_symmetry.space_group_name_H-M   'P 1'
#
loop_
_entity.id
_entity.type
_entity.pdbx_description
1 polymer ?
#
loop_
_entity_poly.entity_id
_entity_poly.type
_entity_poly.pdbx_seq_one_letter_code
_entity_poly.pdbx_strand_id
1 'polypeptide(L)'
;MPFYECNENQFVENVRRLLESEQHFVINRRISVYDNHKYGFSTIPDQEFDKYSMICDRKCSRHTVYTKIPFVDEFHSRFYSEGEVLHYANNLNYPKISIPYYKVEYSFNLWGSTYFHTFDALFNPNIMIEKKELSTTSRKTIKTKKSGTLIHVLKFDFPDEKMLALNLPNQIIIFDIKNMVRIFDV
;
A
#
# COMPACT_ATOMS: atom_id res chain seq x y z
N MET A 1 -12.80 19.64 19.19
CA MET A 1 -12.54 18.50 20.11
C MET A 1 -11.06 18.18 20.01
N PRO A 2 -10.36 17.94 21.14
CA PRO A 2 -8.96 17.51 21.12
C PRO A 2 -8.83 16.08 20.57
N PHE A 3 -7.73 15.85 19.84
CA PHE A 3 -7.38 14.55 19.25
C PHE A 3 -6.12 14.00 19.93
N TYR A 4 -6.17 12.73 20.32
CA TYR A 4 -5.08 12.03 20.99
C TYR A 4 -4.65 10.82 20.17
N GLU A 5 -3.49 10.93 19.54
CA GLU A 5 -2.86 9.82 18.83
C GLU A 5 -2.22 8.87 19.84
N CYS A 6 -2.60 7.59 19.75
CA CYS A 6 -2.08 6.52 20.58
C CYS A 6 -1.21 5.59 19.72
N ASN A 7 -0.16 5.03 20.31
CA ASN A 7 0.40 3.80 19.75
C ASN A 7 -0.55 2.62 20.00
N GLU A 8 -0.30 1.48 19.35
CA GLU A 8 -1.19 0.31 19.41
C GLU A 8 -1.45 -0.14 20.86
N ASN A 9 -0.39 -0.33 21.64
CA ASN A 9 -0.48 -0.81 23.03
C ASN A 9 -1.27 0.16 23.92
N GLN A 10 -1.05 1.47 23.76
CA GLN A 10 -1.79 2.50 24.48
C GLN A 10 -3.27 2.48 24.10
N PHE A 11 -3.58 2.32 22.82
CA PHE A 11 -4.95 2.26 22.34
C PHE A 11 -5.68 1.04 22.92
N VAL A 12 -5.06 -0.15 22.82
CA VAL A 12 -5.61 -1.40 23.36
C VAL A 12 -5.81 -1.33 24.87
N GLU A 13 -4.84 -0.79 25.62
CA GLU A 13 -4.95 -0.66 27.08
C GLU A 13 -6.02 0.36 27.50
N ASN A 14 -6.15 1.48 26.78
CA ASN A 14 -7.23 2.44 27.04
C ASN A 14 -8.61 1.81 26.83
N VAL A 15 -8.76 1.05 25.75
CA VAL A 15 -9.96 0.28 25.45
C VAL A 15 -10.24 -0.76 26.55
N ARG A 16 -9.21 -1.47 27.02
CA ARG A 16 -9.31 -2.44 28.11
C ARG A 16 -9.85 -1.80 29.40
N ARG A 17 -9.30 -0.65 29.79
CA ARG A 17 -9.74 0.11 30.97
C ARG A 17 -11.17 0.62 30.84
N LEU A 18 -11.57 1.03 29.65
CA LEU A 18 -12.95 1.46 29.39
C LEU A 18 -13.95 0.32 29.60
N LEU A 19 -13.62 -0.89 29.15
CA LEU A 19 -14.42 -2.08 29.43
C LEU A 19 -14.53 -2.38 30.93
N GLU A 20 -13.41 -2.26 31.67
CA GLU A 20 -13.41 -2.45 33.13
C GLU A 20 -14.26 -1.40 33.87
N SER A 21 -14.45 -0.22 33.28
CA SER A 21 -15.27 0.85 33.84
C SER A 21 -16.77 0.73 33.54
N GLU A 22 -17.21 -0.34 32.87
CA GLU A 22 -18.61 -0.56 32.44
C GLU A 22 -19.21 0.56 31.58
N GLN A 23 -18.36 1.40 30.97
CA GLN A 23 -18.80 2.45 30.06
C GLN A 23 -19.13 1.84 28.70
N HIS A 24 -20.27 2.24 28.13
CA HIS A 24 -20.59 1.91 26.75
C HIS A 24 -19.87 2.87 25.80
N PHE A 25 -19.09 2.33 24.89
CA PHE A 25 -18.43 3.09 23.83
C PHE A 25 -18.44 2.28 22.53
N VAL A 26 -18.27 2.99 21.43
CA VAL A 26 -18.16 2.40 20.09
C VAL A 26 -16.77 2.70 19.56
N ILE A 27 -16.11 1.67 19.04
CA ILE A 27 -14.88 1.86 18.30
C ILE A 27 -15.22 1.95 16.82
N ASN A 28 -14.87 3.06 16.21
CA ASN A 28 -14.96 3.27 14.79
C ASN A 28 -13.70 2.77 14.10
N ARG A 29 -13.87 1.98 13.04
CA ARG A 29 -12.77 1.62 12.14
C ARG A 29 -13.00 2.28 10.79
N ARG A 30 -12.00 3.01 10.31
CA ARG A 30 -11.97 3.62 8.98
C ARG A 30 -10.80 3.06 8.19
N ILE A 31 -11.06 2.60 6.97
CA ILE A 31 -10.04 2.08 6.06
C ILE A 31 -10.05 2.97 4.81
N SER A 32 -8.88 3.40 4.36
CA SER A 32 -8.75 4.27 3.18
C SER A 32 -7.51 3.89 2.37
N VAL A 33 -7.64 3.90 1.05
CA VAL A 33 -6.54 3.56 0.13
C VAL A 33 -5.64 4.77 -0.06
N TYR A 34 -4.33 4.56 0.00
CA TYR A 34 -3.33 5.59 -0.23
C TYR A 34 -2.24 5.11 -1.20
N ASP A 35 -1.80 6.03 -2.04
CA ASP A 35 -0.64 5.93 -2.89
C ASP A 35 0.05 7.31 -2.98
N ASN A 36 0.69 7.70 -1.88
CA ASN A 36 1.31 9.02 -1.70
C ASN A 36 2.84 8.94 -1.71
N HIS A 37 3.39 7.88 -2.30
CA HIS A 37 4.82 7.62 -2.36
C HIS A 37 5.57 7.46 -1.02
N LYS A 38 4.84 7.35 0.11
CA LYS A 38 5.42 7.07 1.43
C LYS A 38 6.25 5.77 1.43
N TYR A 39 5.73 4.76 0.74
CA TYR A 39 6.38 3.47 0.60
C TYR A 39 6.91 3.33 -0.81
N GLY A 40 8.23 3.31 -0.93
CA GLY A 40 8.93 3.09 -2.18
C GLY A 40 9.92 1.96 -2.04
N PHE A 41 10.36 1.43 -3.19
CA PHE A 41 11.27 0.29 -3.21
C PHE A 41 12.63 0.55 -2.57
N SER A 42 12.98 1.78 -2.21
CA SER A 42 14.20 2.10 -1.45
C SER A 42 13.99 2.15 0.05
N THR A 43 12.76 2.38 0.52
CA THR A 43 12.45 2.65 1.93
C THR A 43 11.94 1.44 2.68
N ILE A 44 11.37 0.45 1.98
CA ILE A 44 10.89 -0.77 2.64
C ILE A 44 12.04 -1.65 3.15
N PRO A 45 11.82 -2.45 4.22
CA PRO A 45 12.81 -3.43 4.70
C PRO A 45 13.23 -4.43 3.62
N ASP A 46 14.43 -5.00 3.74
CA ASP A 46 14.96 -5.94 2.74
C ASP A 46 14.07 -7.18 2.59
N GLN A 47 13.53 -7.72 3.69
CA GLN A 47 12.60 -8.85 3.67
C GLN A 47 11.33 -8.57 2.84
N GLU A 48 10.83 -7.33 2.86
CA GLU A 48 9.69 -6.92 2.04
C GLU A 48 10.10 -6.65 0.59
N PHE A 49 11.33 -6.17 0.39
CA PHE A 49 11.87 -5.93 -0.95
C PHE A 49 12.15 -7.22 -1.72
N ASP A 50 12.50 -8.31 -1.04
CA ASP A 50 12.78 -9.61 -1.67
C ASP A 50 11.62 -10.11 -2.55
N LYS A 51 10.38 -9.72 -2.22
CA LYS A 51 9.18 -10.00 -3.02
C LYS A 51 9.25 -9.41 -4.44
N TYR A 52 10.07 -8.39 -4.66
CA TYR A 52 10.26 -7.68 -5.93
C TYR A 52 11.55 -8.06 -6.66
N SER A 53 12.38 -8.92 -6.07
CA SER A 53 13.70 -9.31 -6.59
C SER A 53 13.70 -9.93 -8.00
N MET A 54 12.54 -10.43 -8.44
CA MET A 54 12.35 -10.94 -9.79
C MET A 54 12.43 -9.83 -10.85
N ILE A 55 11.93 -8.64 -10.54
CA ILE A 55 11.79 -7.52 -11.48
C ILE A 55 12.70 -6.33 -11.17
N CYS A 56 13.20 -6.24 -9.95
CA CYS A 56 13.99 -5.11 -9.47
C CYS A 56 15.21 -5.58 -8.69
N ASP A 57 16.30 -4.81 -8.76
CA ASP A 57 17.49 -4.99 -7.94
C ASP A 57 17.83 -3.69 -7.19
N ARG A 58 18.24 -3.81 -5.92
CA ARG A 58 18.84 -2.72 -5.14
C ARG A 58 20.36 -2.75 -5.30
N LYS A 59 20.95 -1.64 -5.75
CA LYS A 59 22.42 -1.50 -5.82
C LYS A 59 22.93 -0.56 -4.74
N CYS A 60 24.01 -1.01 -4.07
CA CYS A 60 24.71 -0.36 -2.95
C CYS A 60 23.92 -0.32 -1.62
N SER A 61 24.62 -0.13 -0.50
CA SER A 61 24.07 -0.08 0.88
C SER A 61 23.12 1.10 1.15
N ARG A 62 22.65 1.79 0.11
CA ARG A 62 21.76 2.96 0.17
C ARG A 62 20.61 2.90 -0.83
N HIS A 63 20.19 1.69 -1.22
CA HIS A 63 18.84 1.47 -1.74
C HIS A 63 18.50 2.17 -3.07
N THR A 64 19.42 2.48 -3.99
CA THR A 64 18.96 2.87 -5.34
C THR A 64 18.40 1.63 -6.04
N VAL A 65 17.18 1.72 -6.52
CA VAL A 65 16.47 0.59 -7.11
C VAL A 65 16.41 0.75 -8.61
N TYR A 66 16.78 -0.31 -9.31
CA TYR A 66 16.76 -0.40 -10.76
C TYR A 66 15.83 -1.52 -11.18
N THR A 67 15.22 -1.37 -12.34
CA THR A 67 14.59 -2.50 -13.02
C THR A 67 15.65 -3.48 -13.49
N LYS A 68 15.41 -4.76 -13.24
CA LYS A 68 16.24 -5.87 -13.70
C LYS A 68 15.81 -6.37 -15.08
N ILE A 69 14.50 -6.35 -15.31
CA ILE A 69 13.83 -6.76 -16.55
C ILE A 69 12.70 -5.77 -16.84
N PRO A 70 12.26 -5.62 -18.10
CA PRO A 70 11.14 -4.75 -18.42
C PRO A 70 9.83 -5.34 -17.85
N PHE A 71 9.02 -4.48 -17.22
CA PHE A 71 7.73 -4.89 -16.67
C PHE A 71 6.70 -3.77 -16.73
N VAL A 72 5.42 -4.16 -16.61
CA VAL A 72 4.28 -3.25 -16.49
C VAL A 72 3.80 -3.25 -15.06
N ASP A 73 3.65 -2.08 -14.48
CA ASP A 73 2.90 -1.88 -13.25
C ASP A 73 1.43 -1.65 -13.60
N GLU A 74 0.59 -2.59 -13.19
CA GLU A 74 -0.84 -2.55 -13.49
C GLU A 74 -1.59 -1.50 -12.68
N PHE A 75 -1.19 -1.27 -11.43
CA PHE A 75 -1.85 -0.31 -10.55
C PHE A 75 -1.64 1.13 -11.04
N HIS A 76 -0.41 1.47 -11.44
CA HIS A 76 -0.08 2.80 -11.94
C HIS A 76 -0.24 2.92 -13.47
N SER A 77 -0.56 1.82 -14.18
CA SER A 77 -0.63 1.76 -15.64
C SER A 77 0.65 2.27 -16.34
N ARG A 78 1.82 1.86 -15.83
CA ARG A 78 3.14 2.31 -16.32
C ARG A 78 3.99 1.15 -16.81
N PHE A 79 4.77 1.39 -17.84
CA PHE A 79 5.79 0.46 -18.34
C PHE A 79 7.17 0.97 -17.93
N TYR A 80 7.99 0.09 -17.36
CA TYR A 80 9.37 0.39 -16.99
C TYR A 80 10.32 -0.41 -17.85
N SER A 81 11.33 0.28 -18.40
CA SER A 81 12.35 -0.34 -19.26
C SER A 81 13.44 -1.00 -18.43
N GLU A 82 14.19 -1.95 -19.00
CA GLU A 82 15.36 -2.56 -18.34
C GLU A 82 16.41 -1.51 -17.97
N GLY A 83 17.00 -1.62 -16.77
CA GLY A 83 18.02 -0.70 -16.25
C GLY A 83 17.49 0.69 -15.86
N GLU A 84 16.19 0.94 -15.95
CA GLU A 84 15.57 2.18 -15.51
C GLU A 84 15.67 2.33 -13.99
N VAL A 85 16.00 3.55 -13.54
CA VAL A 85 16.00 3.88 -12.11
C VAL A 85 14.57 4.08 -11.63
N LEU A 86 14.13 3.24 -10.70
CA LEU A 86 12.79 3.29 -10.08
C LEU A 86 12.77 4.19 -8.84
N HIS A 87 13.85 4.22 -8.07
CA HIS A 87 13.91 5.00 -6.85
C HIS A 87 15.37 5.31 -6.51
N TYR A 88 15.70 6.60 -6.40
CA TYR A 88 17.04 7.08 -6.09
C TYR A 88 17.30 7.09 -4.58
N ALA A 89 18.48 6.64 -4.16
CA ALA A 89 18.95 6.75 -2.77
C ALA A 89 18.85 8.17 -2.20
N ASN A 90 19.09 9.18 -3.05
CA ASN A 90 19.17 10.58 -2.65
C ASN A 90 17.84 11.32 -2.79
N ASN A 91 16.80 10.66 -3.30
CA ASN A 91 15.48 11.26 -3.50
C ASN A 91 14.38 10.29 -3.07
N LEU A 92 14.23 10.16 -1.75
CA LEU A 92 13.28 9.25 -1.11
C LEU A 92 11.82 9.69 -1.23
N ASN A 93 11.58 10.97 -1.51
CA ASN A 93 10.25 11.57 -1.50
C ASN A 93 9.50 11.42 -2.82
N TYR A 94 10.21 11.08 -3.91
CA TYR A 94 9.65 11.01 -5.26
C TYR A 94 10.13 9.75 -5.99
N PRO A 95 9.79 8.55 -5.49
CA PRO A 95 9.99 7.33 -6.25
C PRO A 95 9.16 7.34 -7.53
N LYS A 96 9.66 6.71 -8.59
CA LYS A 96 8.88 6.48 -9.81
C LYS A 96 7.85 5.37 -9.65
N ILE A 97 8.02 4.54 -8.63
CA ILE A 97 7.10 3.45 -8.26
C ILE A 97 6.87 3.45 -6.75
N SER A 98 5.61 3.43 -6.36
CA SER A 98 5.18 3.37 -4.97
C SER A 98 4.39 2.12 -4.70
N ILE A 99 4.35 1.72 -3.43
CA ILE A 99 3.56 0.57 -2.99
C ILE A 99 2.26 1.11 -2.40
N PRO A 100 1.10 0.80 -3.01
CA PRO A 100 -0.18 1.20 -2.45
C PRO A 100 -0.43 0.49 -1.12
N TYR A 101 -1.21 1.14 -0.26
CA TYR A 101 -1.51 0.62 1.07
C TYR A 101 -2.87 1.06 1.56
N TYR A 102 -3.41 0.31 2.54
CA TYR A 102 -4.53 0.77 3.34
C TYR A 102 -4.02 1.49 4.58
N LYS A 103 -4.48 2.72 4.78
CA LYS A 103 -4.40 3.38 6.08
C LYS A 103 -5.63 2.97 6.90
N VAL A 104 -5.38 2.25 7.98
CA VAL A 104 -6.41 1.80 8.92
C VAL A 104 -6.38 2.70 10.14
N GLU A 105 -7.52 3.28 10.47
CA GLU A 105 -7.72 4.12 11.64
C GLU A 105 -8.75 3.48 12.56
N TYR A 106 -8.38 3.29 13.81
CA TYR A 106 -9.29 2.95 14.89
C TYR A 106 -9.46 4.18 15.77
N SER A 107 -10.70 4.54 16.10
CA SER A 107 -10.97 5.69 16.97
C SER A 107 -12.18 5.49 17.86
N PHE A 108 -12.14 6.09 19.04
CA PHE A 108 -13.29 6.19 19.94
C PHE A 108 -13.33 7.56 20.60
N ASN A 109 -14.52 7.96 21.02
CA ASN A 109 -14.74 9.24 21.70
C ASN A 109 -14.96 9.00 23.20
N LEU A 110 -14.26 9.75 24.04
CA LEU A 110 -14.40 9.71 25.48
C LEU A 110 -14.32 11.13 26.05
N TRP A 111 -15.32 11.52 26.84
CA TRP A 111 -15.39 12.81 27.54
C TRP A 111 -15.04 14.03 26.67
N GLY A 112 -15.55 14.07 25.44
CA GLY A 112 -15.32 15.18 24.50
C GLY A 112 -13.96 15.15 23.78
N SER A 113 -13.16 14.11 23.99
CA SER A 113 -11.87 13.87 23.31
C SER A 113 -11.95 12.66 22.39
N THR A 114 -11.20 12.68 21.28
CA THR A 114 -11.10 11.56 20.35
C THR A 114 -9.74 10.89 20.50
N TYR A 115 -9.74 9.62 20.85
CA TYR A 115 -8.55 8.78 20.89
C TYR A 115 -8.49 7.97 19.61
N PHE A 116 -7.34 7.95 18.94
CA PHE A 116 -7.19 7.22 17.70
C PHE A 116 -5.83 6.55 17.58
N HIS A 117 -5.80 5.46 16.82
CA HIS A 117 -4.60 4.76 16.43
C HIS A 117 -4.66 4.52 14.92
N THR A 118 -3.55 4.78 14.23
CA THR A 118 -3.44 4.48 12.79
C THR A 118 -2.26 3.58 12.51
N PHE A 119 -2.44 2.67 11.56
CA PHE A 119 -1.39 1.87 10.99
C PHE A 119 -1.63 1.66 9.49
N ASP A 120 -0.56 1.32 8.78
CA ASP A 120 -0.57 1.16 7.34
C ASP A 120 -0.34 -0.31 6.98
N ALA A 121 -1.23 -0.88 6.16
CA ALA A 121 -1.14 -2.23 5.65
C ALA A 121 -0.82 -2.18 4.15
N LEU A 122 0.42 -2.54 3.79
CA LEU A 122 0.90 -2.55 2.40
C LEU A 122 0.18 -3.61 1.56
N PHE A 123 -0.03 -3.32 0.28
CA PHE A 123 -0.56 -4.32 -0.65
C PHE A 123 0.52 -5.34 -0.98
N ASN A 124 0.09 -6.58 -1.21
CA ASN A 124 1.00 -7.67 -1.52
C ASN A 124 1.34 -7.66 -3.01
N PRO A 125 2.61 -7.67 -3.40
CA PRO A 125 2.99 -7.72 -4.80
C PRO A 125 2.75 -9.12 -5.37
N ASN A 126 2.23 -9.16 -6.58
CA ASN A 126 2.05 -10.37 -7.36
C ASN A 126 2.63 -10.15 -8.76
N ILE A 127 3.72 -10.86 -9.05
CA ILE A 127 4.47 -10.72 -10.31
C ILE A 127 4.12 -11.91 -11.19
N MET A 128 3.47 -11.63 -12.31
CA MET A 128 3.04 -12.64 -13.27
C MET A 128 3.58 -12.34 -14.66
N ILE A 129 3.60 -13.34 -15.54
CA ILE A 129 3.90 -13.14 -16.96
C ILE A 129 2.56 -13.14 -17.71
N GLU A 130 2.26 -12.02 -18.38
CA GLU A 130 1.05 -11.89 -19.19
C GLU A 130 1.39 -11.56 -20.63
N LYS A 131 0.52 -11.98 -21.55
CA LYS A 131 0.61 -11.58 -22.95
C LYS A 131 -0.09 -10.23 -23.12
N LYS A 132 0.67 -9.14 -23.30
CA LYS A 132 0.11 -7.80 -23.59
C LYS A 132 0.37 -7.38 -25.03
N GLU A 133 -0.63 -6.75 -25.64
CA GLU A 133 -0.47 -6.02 -26.89
C GLU A 133 0.20 -4.67 -26.58
N LEU A 134 1.52 -4.60 -26.60
CA LEU A 134 2.23 -3.32 -26.53
C LEU A 134 2.01 -2.59 -27.85
N SER A 135 1.19 -1.54 -27.86
CA SER A 135 1.14 -0.61 -28.99
C SER A 135 2.44 0.20 -28.99
N THR A 136 3.47 -0.29 -29.65
CA THR A 136 4.63 0.53 -29.97
C THR A 136 4.16 1.64 -30.91
N THR A 137 3.97 2.84 -30.37
CA THR A 137 3.67 4.05 -31.15
C THR A 137 4.94 4.50 -31.88
N SER A 138 5.44 3.66 -32.78
CA SER A 138 6.44 4.04 -33.76
C SER A 138 5.70 4.84 -34.83
N ARG A 139 5.82 6.17 -34.79
CA ARG A 139 5.39 7.06 -35.87
C ARG A 139 6.21 6.77 -37.12
N LYS A 140 5.81 5.75 -37.87
CA LYS A 140 5.93 5.56 -39.32
C LYS A 140 5.75 4.06 -39.61
N THR A 141 4.96 3.79 -40.64
CA THR A 141 4.78 2.53 -41.37
C THR A 141 3.98 1.39 -40.72
N ILE A 142 2.71 1.28 -41.17
CA ILE A 142 2.11 0.13 -41.88
C ILE A 142 2.10 -1.24 -41.17
N LYS A 143 0.87 -1.69 -40.86
CA LYS A 143 0.43 -3.07 -40.56
C LYS A 143 1.11 -3.76 -39.36
N THR A 144 0.70 -3.41 -38.15
CA THR A 144 1.06 -4.15 -36.94
C THR A 144 0.28 -5.46 -36.85
N LYS A 145 0.95 -6.59 -37.13
CA LYS A 145 0.53 -7.89 -36.62
C LYS A 145 0.45 -7.76 -35.09
N LYS A 146 -0.72 -8.04 -34.53
CA LYS A 146 -0.95 -8.13 -33.08
C LYS A 146 -0.27 -9.37 -32.49
N SER A 147 1.06 -9.44 -32.56
CA SER A 147 1.82 -10.44 -31.81
C SER A 147 1.94 -9.93 -30.38
N GLY A 148 1.02 -10.32 -29.51
CA GLY A 148 1.14 -10.01 -28.09
C GLY A 148 2.45 -10.57 -27.54
N THR A 149 3.19 -9.73 -26.83
CA THR A 149 4.49 -10.06 -26.23
C THR A 149 4.27 -10.51 -24.80
N LEU A 150 4.98 -11.55 -24.36
CA LEU A 150 5.01 -11.94 -22.95
C LEU A 150 5.81 -10.90 -22.17
N ILE A 151 5.18 -10.31 -21.16
CA ILE A 151 5.78 -9.28 -20.32
C ILE A 151 5.49 -9.56 -18.86
N HIS A 152 6.43 -9.21 -17.98
CA HIS A 152 6.21 -9.24 -16.55
C HIS A 152 5.22 -8.14 -16.16
N VAL A 153 4.23 -8.48 -15.36
CA VAL A 153 3.22 -7.57 -14.84
C VAL A 153 3.27 -7.62 -13.32
N LEU A 154 3.50 -6.45 -12.72
CA LEU A 154 3.39 -6.24 -11.29
C LEU A 154 1.94 -5.85 -10.98
N LYS A 155 1.27 -6.69 -10.20
CA LYS A 155 -0.03 -6.43 -9.61
C LYS A 155 0.12 -6.25 -8.10
N PHE A 156 -0.84 -5.56 -7.51
CA PHE A 156 -0.93 -5.39 -6.06
C PHE A 156 -2.23 -6.00 -5.57
N ASP A 157 -2.11 -7.13 -4.88
CA ASP A 157 -3.22 -7.81 -4.23
C ASP A 157 -3.54 -7.12 -2.90
N PHE A 158 -4.83 -7.06 -2.56
CA PHE A 158 -5.27 -6.46 -1.31
C PHE A 158 -4.70 -7.22 -0.10
N PRO A 159 -4.29 -6.53 0.97
CA PRO A 159 -3.83 -7.19 2.19
C PRO A 159 -4.97 -7.99 2.84
N ASP A 160 -4.59 -9.09 3.50
CA ASP A 160 -5.55 -9.95 4.21
C ASP A 160 -6.31 -9.16 5.29
N GLU A 161 -7.59 -9.48 5.50
CA GLU A 161 -8.41 -8.82 6.52
C GLU A 161 -7.81 -8.90 7.93
N LYS A 162 -7.07 -9.98 8.22
CA LYS A 162 -6.35 -10.16 9.48
C LYS A 162 -5.30 -9.09 9.72
N MET A 163 -4.67 -8.57 8.67
CA MET A 163 -3.70 -7.48 8.76
C MET A 163 -4.36 -6.13 9.03
N LEU A 164 -5.67 -6.01 8.80
CA LEU A 164 -6.46 -4.80 9.01
C LEU A 164 -7.16 -4.76 10.38
N ALA A 165 -6.95 -5.80 11.20
CA ALA A 165 -7.61 -5.96 12.48
C ALA A 165 -6.62 -5.73 13.63
N LEU A 166 -7.02 -4.92 14.61
CA LEU A 166 -6.35 -4.87 15.91
C LEU A 166 -6.83 -6.02 16.80
N ASN A 167 -5.92 -6.53 17.62
CA ASN A 167 -6.24 -7.51 18.66
C ASN A 167 -6.96 -6.82 19.82
N LEU A 168 -8.26 -6.63 19.65
CA LEU A 168 -9.13 -6.02 20.65
C LEU A 168 -9.90 -7.09 21.44
N PRO A 169 -10.24 -6.84 22.72
CA PRO A 169 -11.11 -7.73 23.49
C PRO A 169 -12.43 -8.07 22.77
N ASN A 170 -12.85 -9.34 22.83
CA ASN A 170 -14.02 -9.87 22.10
C ASN A 170 -15.36 -9.18 22.42
N GLN A 171 -15.42 -8.44 23.51
CA GLN A 171 -16.64 -7.76 24.00
C GLN A 171 -16.94 -6.45 23.24
N ILE A 172 -16.01 -6.00 22.40
CA ILE A 172 -16.09 -4.70 21.74
C ILE A 172 -16.83 -4.82 20.42
N ILE A 173 -17.74 -3.87 20.19
CA ILE A 173 -18.37 -3.66 18.89
C ILE A 173 -17.51 -2.69 18.09
N ILE A 174 -16.98 -3.18 16.97
CA ILE A 174 -16.26 -2.36 15.98
C ILE A 174 -17.27 -1.95 14.91
N PHE A 175 -17.39 -0.64 14.69
CA PHE A 175 -18.22 -0.07 13.64
C PHE A 175 -17.37 0.32 12.43
N ASP A 176 -17.59 -0.36 11.32
CA ASP A 176 -16.89 -0.07 10.07
C ASP A 176 -17.48 1.14 9.36
N ILE A 177 -16.75 2.25 9.39
CA ILE A 177 -17.06 3.44 8.61
C ILE A 177 -16.58 3.19 7.18
N LYS A 178 -17.48 2.68 6.33
CA LYS A 178 -17.23 2.51 4.89
C LYS A 178 -17.19 3.87 4.19
N ASN A 179 -15.99 4.40 3.96
CA ASN A 179 -15.74 5.29 2.83
C ASN A 179 -15.27 4.44 1.64
N MET A 180 -16.19 3.72 0.98
CA MET A 180 -15.89 3.12 -0.33
C MET A 180 -15.86 4.21 -1.40
N VAL A 181 -14.83 5.06 -1.36
CA VAL A 181 -14.53 5.97 -2.45
C VAL A 181 -13.67 5.21 -3.45
N ARG A 182 -14.30 4.50 -4.38
CA ARG A 182 -13.70 4.19 -5.68
C ARG A 182 -13.70 5.49 -6.47
N ILE A 183 -12.66 6.31 -6.35
CA ILE A 183 -12.33 7.26 -7.41
C ILE A 183 -11.54 6.46 -8.44
N PHE A 184 -12.24 5.94 -9.44
CA PHE A 184 -11.67 5.75 -10.75
C PHE A 184 -11.92 7.07 -11.47
N ASP A 185 -10.91 7.94 -11.53
CA ASP A 185 -10.95 9.03 -12.52
C ASP A 185 -10.66 8.39 -13.88
N VAL A 186 -11.63 8.56 -14.80
CA VAL A 186 -11.61 8.13 -16.21
C VAL A 186 -10.74 9.07 -17.03
#